data_AF-A0A954YM94-F1
#
_entry.id   AF-A0A954YM94-F1
#
_cell.length_a   1.000
_cell.length_b   1.000
_cell.length_c   1.000
_cell.angle_alpha   90.00
_cell.angle_beta   90.00
_cell.angle_gamma   90.00
#
_symmetry.space_group_name_H-M   'P 1'
#
loop_
_entity.id
_entity.type
_entity.pdbx_description
1 polymer ?
#
loop_
_entity_poly.entity_id
_entity_poly.type
_entity_poly.pdbx_seq_one_letter_code
_entity_poly.pdbx_strand_id
1 'polypeptide(L)'
;MQLAKYEHAGQVSLGAIDGNRLIAVGDSGNSISLTDVLESPQPSEVLRQLASQSSSSVALDEVKLLPPIDRQEVWAAGVTYKRSKAARMEESEAAASCYDRVYESPRPELFMKATPRRVVGPGGAVRIRVDSKWNVPEPELALIVNSRLELVGYSIGNDMSSRDIEGDNPLYLPQAKVYDQCCALGP
;
A
#
# COMPACT_ATOMS: atom_id res chain seq x y z
N MET A 1 -1.51 -15.69 -10.48
CA MET A 1 -2.17 -15.80 -9.16
C MET A 1 -1.74 -14.62 -8.30
N GLN A 2 -2.70 -13.91 -7.72
CA GLN A 2 -2.46 -12.76 -6.85
C GLN A 2 -2.76 -13.17 -5.41
N LEU A 3 -1.91 -12.76 -4.47
CA LEU A 3 -2.17 -12.95 -3.04
C LEU A 3 -3.16 -11.90 -2.56
N ALA A 4 -4.16 -12.31 -1.79
CA ALA A 4 -5.13 -11.43 -1.18
C ALA A 4 -5.34 -11.79 0.28
N LYS A 5 -5.52 -10.75 1.10
CA LYS A 5 -6.11 -10.87 2.43
C LYS A 5 -7.59 -10.53 2.29
N TYR A 6 -8.47 -11.33 2.86
CA TYR A 6 -9.91 -11.16 2.70
C TYR A 6 -10.65 -11.54 3.97
N GLU A 7 -11.88 -11.03 4.09
CA GLU A 7 -12.85 -11.39 5.11
C GLU A 7 -14.04 -12.07 4.44
N HIS A 8 -14.44 -13.23 4.96
CA HIS A 8 -15.62 -13.98 4.54
C HIS A 8 -16.30 -14.57 5.77
N ALA A 9 -17.62 -14.35 5.92
CA ALA A 9 -18.40 -14.79 7.08
C ALA A 9 -17.79 -14.41 8.45
N GLY A 10 -17.15 -13.23 8.54
CA GLY A 10 -16.51 -12.72 9.76
C GLY A 10 -15.13 -13.33 10.07
N GLN A 11 -14.61 -14.21 9.21
CA GLN A 11 -13.27 -14.78 9.34
C GLN A 11 -12.32 -14.09 8.37
N VAL A 12 -11.16 -13.67 8.89
CA VAL A 12 -10.06 -13.11 8.10
C VAL A 12 -9.11 -14.22 7.70
N SER A 13 -8.83 -14.31 6.41
CA SER A 13 -7.98 -15.35 5.81
C SER A 13 -7.08 -14.78 4.72
N LEU A 14 -6.09 -15.58 4.32
CA LEU A 14 -5.31 -15.35 3.10
C LEU A 14 -5.81 -16.26 1.99
N GLY A 15 -5.68 -15.79 0.76
CA GLY A 15 -5.96 -16.64 -0.38
C GLY A 15 -5.30 -16.17 -1.66
N ALA A 16 -5.41 -17.03 -2.66
CA ALA A 16 -4.99 -16.77 -4.00
C ALA A 16 -6.21 -16.41 -4.87
N ILE A 17 -6.16 -15.26 -5.54
CA ILE A 17 -7.14 -14.90 -6.56
C ILE A 17 -6.80 -15.67 -7.84
N ASP A 18 -7.81 -16.39 -8.34
CA ASP A 18 -7.82 -17.11 -9.61
C ASP A 18 -9.14 -16.85 -10.34
N GLY A 19 -9.10 -16.01 -11.37
CA GLY A 19 -10.30 -15.52 -12.05
C GLY A 19 -11.25 -14.80 -11.08
N ASN A 20 -12.51 -15.25 -11.02
CA ASN A 20 -13.54 -14.71 -10.13
C ASN A 20 -13.66 -15.50 -8.81
N ARG A 21 -12.64 -16.28 -8.44
CA ARG A 21 -12.61 -17.06 -7.21
C ARG A 21 -11.41 -16.70 -6.37
N LEU A 22 -11.58 -16.89 -5.07
CA LEU A 22 -10.53 -16.78 -4.09
C LEU A 22 -10.34 -18.16 -3.45
N ILE A 23 -9.16 -18.73 -3.63
CA ILE A 23 -8.77 -20.05 -3.10
C ILE A 23 -8.08 -19.80 -1.75
N ALA A 24 -8.61 -20.35 -0.67
CA ALA A 24 -8.05 -20.15 0.66
C ALA A 24 -6.64 -20.77 0.74
N VAL A 25 -5.68 -20.06 1.35
CA VAL A 25 -4.35 -20.59 1.64
C VAL A 25 -4.14 -20.65 3.16
N GLY A 26 -3.87 -21.84 3.69
CA GLY A 26 -3.71 -22.07 5.13
C GLY A 26 -4.89 -22.76 5.85
N ASP A 27 -5.83 -23.40 5.13
CA ASP A 27 -6.90 -24.18 5.74
C ASP A 27 -6.42 -25.57 6.22
N SER A 28 -7.11 -26.12 7.22
CA SER A 28 -6.88 -27.45 7.83
C SER A 28 -5.55 -27.65 8.59
N GLY A 29 -5.39 -26.92 9.70
CA GLY A 29 -4.42 -27.26 10.76
C GLY A 29 -3.04 -26.61 10.65
N ASN A 30 -2.76 -25.85 9.58
CA ASN A 30 -1.50 -25.14 9.39
C ASN A 30 -1.74 -23.69 8.95
N SER A 31 -2.00 -22.82 9.92
CA SER A 31 -2.18 -21.38 9.70
C SER A 31 -0.89 -20.77 9.14
N ILE A 32 -0.95 -20.18 7.94
CA ILE A 32 0.13 -19.40 7.34
C ILE A 32 -0.21 -17.91 7.39
N SER A 33 0.74 -17.07 7.80
CA SER A 33 0.58 -15.62 7.81
C SER A 33 1.04 -14.98 6.50
N LEU A 34 0.68 -13.71 6.30
CA LEU A 34 1.12 -12.95 5.12
C LEU A 34 2.64 -12.84 5.12
N THR A 35 3.23 -12.60 6.30
CA THR A 35 4.68 -12.53 6.44
C THR A 35 5.34 -13.85 6.04
N ASP A 36 4.78 -15.01 6.42
CA ASP A 36 5.40 -16.30 6.08
C ASP A 36 5.46 -16.51 4.56
N VAL A 37 4.42 -16.09 3.83
CA VAL A 37 4.42 -16.13 2.35
C VAL A 37 5.46 -15.15 1.79
N LEU A 38 5.44 -13.90 2.24
CA LEU A 38 6.31 -12.83 1.71
C LEU A 38 7.79 -13.04 2.05
N GLU A 39 8.10 -13.70 3.16
CA GLU A 39 9.46 -14.02 3.57
C GLU A 39 10.00 -15.32 2.97
N SER A 40 9.15 -16.10 2.29
CA SER A 40 9.61 -17.31 1.62
C SER A 40 10.58 -16.98 0.46
N PRO A 41 11.49 -17.90 0.09
CA PRO A 41 12.41 -17.66 -1.03
C PRO A 41 11.73 -17.44 -2.38
N GLN A 42 10.56 -18.07 -2.59
CA GLN A 42 9.78 -17.99 -3.82
C GLN A 42 8.29 -17.81 -3.50
N PRO A 43 7.85 -16.59 -3.08
CA PRO A 43 6.49 -16.35 -2.61
C PRO A 43 5.40 -16.75 -3.61
N SER A 44 5.67 -16.56 -4.91
CA SER A 44 4.72 -16.96 -5.95
C SER A 44 4.56 -18.48 -6.10
N GLU A 45 5.62 -19.26 -5.85
CA GLU A 45 5.57 -20.72 -5.89
C GLU A 45 4.91 -21.28 -4.65
N VAL A 46 5.27 -20.76 -3.47
CA VAL A 46 4.62 -21.09 -2.20
C VAL A 46 3.12 -20.83 -2.28
N LEU A 47 2.71 -19.67 -2.81
CA LEU A 47 1.30 -19.35 -3.00
C LEU A 47 0.59 -20.36 -3.92
N ARG A 48 1.22 -20.74 -5.05
CA ARG A 48 0.68 -21.73 -5.99
C ARG A 48 0.53 -23.11 -5.34
N GLN A 49 1.52 -23.53 -4.57
CA GLN A 49 1.50 -24.81 -3.87
C GLN A 49 0.40 -24.85 -2.80
N LEU A 50 0.25 -23.79 -2.01
CA LEU A 50 -0.78 -23.72 -0.99
C LEU A 50 -2.18 -23.70 -1.60
N ALA A 51 -2.37 -22.96 -2.69
CA ALA A 51 -3.65 -22.93 -3.39
C ALA A 51 -4.00 -24.29 -4.02
N SER A 52 -3.04 -25.02 -4.58
CA SER A 52 -3.29 -26.34 -5.19
C SER A 52 -3.62 -27.44 -4.17
N GLN A 53 -3.21 -27.26 -2.92
CA GLN A 53 -3.54 -28.15 -1.81
C GLN A 53 -4.88 -27.81 -1.15
N SER A 54 -5.45 -26.64 -1.44
CA SER A 54 -6.69 -26.18 -0.86
C SER A 54 -7.90 -26.79 -1.56
N SER A 55 -8.87 -27.23 -0.75
CA SER A 55 -10.20 -27.63 -1.22
C SER A 55 -11.25 -26.53 -1.01
N SER A 56 -10.83 -25.40 -0.43
CA SER A 56 -11.69 -24.30 0.00
C SER A 56 -11.57 -23.12 -0.97
N SER A 57 -12.69 -22.72 -1.57
CA SER A 57 -12.74 -21.53 -2.42
C SER A 57 -14.09 -20.85 -2.35
N VAL A 58 -14.06 -19.52 -2.44
CA VAL A 58 -15.23 -18.63 -2.36
C VAL A 58 -15.28 -17.72 -3.58
N ALA A 59 -16.46 -17.21 -3.94
CA ALA A 59 -16.55 -16.26 -5.04
C ALA A 59 -15.94 -14.91 -4.62
N LEU A 60 -15.26 -14.22 -5.54
CA LEU A 60 -14.54 -12.99 -5.22
C LEU A 60 -15.48 -11.83 -4.82
N ASP A 61 -16.73 -11.85 -5.29
CA ASP A 61 -17.79 -10.88 -4.96
C ASP A 61 -18.50 -11.18 -3.64
N GLU A 62 -18.31 -12.37 -3.07
CA GLU A 62 -18.83 -12.76 -1.75
C GLU A 62 -17.87 -12.37 -0.60
N VAL A 63 -16.66 -11.90 -0.92
CA VAL A 63 -15.65 -11.54 0.08
C VAL A 63 -15.41 -10.04 0.14
N LYS A 64 -14.94 -9.59 1.30
CA LYS A 64 -14.38 -8.25 1.45
C LYS A 64 -12.87 -8.33 1.37
N LEU A 65 -12.28 -7.72 0.35
CA LEU A 65 -10.82 -7.59 0.26
C LEU A 65 -10.31 -6.63 1.33
N LEU A 66 -9.27 -7.06 2.02
CA LEU A 66 -8.59 -6.31 3.08
C LEU A 66 -7.25 -5.79 2.55
N PRO A 67 -6.69 -4.73 3.13
CA PRO A 67 -5.37 -4.26 2.72
C PRO A 67 -4.35 -5.39 2.93
N PRO A 68 -3.44 -5.64 1.97
CA PRO A 68 -2.45 -6.72 2.03
C PRO A 68 -1.29 -6.35 2.96
N ILE A 69 -1.60 -6.03 4.22
CA ILE A 69 -0.65 -5.61 5.24
C ILE A 69 -1.11 -6.08 6.64
N ASP A 70 -0.15 -6.51 7.46
CA ASP A 70 -0.38 -7.01 8.82
C ASP A 70 0.37 -6.15 9.84
N ARG A 71 1.71 -6.21 9.78
CA ARG A 71 2.64 -5.58 10.73
C ARG A 71 3.71 -4.75 10.03
N GLN A 72 3.73 -4.75 8.71
CA GLN A 72 4.70 -4.05 7.90
C GLN A 72 4.48 -2.54 7.97
N GLU A 73 5.52 -1.80 7.66
CA GLU A 73 5.47 -0.35 7.50
C GLU A 73 5.23 0.01 6.03
N VAL A 74 4.52 1.11 5.80
CA VAL A 74 4.41 1.72 4.47
C VAL A 74 5.29 2.95 4.43
N TRP A 75 6.26 2.94 3.53
CA TRP A 75 7.11 4.07 3.20
C TRP A 75 6.78 4.55 1.79
N ALA A 76 6.95 5.85 1.53
CA ALA A 76 6.73 6.45 0.24
C ALA A 76 7.98 7.21 -0.24
N ALA A 77 8.12 7.30 -1.56
CA ALA A 77 9.23 7.96 -2.23
C ALA A 77 8.70 9.05 -3.17
N GLY A 78 8.94 10.31 -2.83
CA GLY A 78 8.44 11.44 -3.61
C GLY A 78 9.39 11.89 -4.72
N VAL A 79 8.87 12.73 -5.61
CA VAL A 79 9.58 13.31 -6.77
C VAL A 79 10.22 12.27 -7.71
N THR A 80 9.58 11.13 -7.91
CA THR A 80 10.15 10.00 -8.70
C THR A 80 9.89 10.10 -10.20
N TYR A 81 8.95 10.93 -10.64
CA TYR A 81 8.60 11.12 -12.06
C TYR A 81 8.87 12.54 -12.56
N LYS A 82 9.29 12.67 -13.83
CA LYS A 82 9.50 13.97 -14.51
C LYS A 82 8.30 14.92 -14.41
N ARG A 83 7.08 14.38 -14.51
CA ARG A 83 5.83 15.16 -14.39
C ARG A 83 5.53 15.62 -12.96
N SER A 84 5.96 14.86 -11.96
CA SER A 84 5.83 15.25 -10.53
C SER A 84 6.68 16.48 -10.20
N LYS A 85 7.82 16.67 -10.89
CA LYS A 85 8.63 17.89 -10.76
C LYS A 85 7.85 19.13 -11.19
N ALA A 86 7.29 19.11 -12.40
CA ALA A 86 6.59 20.25 -12.98
C ALA A 86 5.33 20.64 -12.19
N ALA A 87 4.54 19.67 -11.71
CA ALA A 87 3.35 19.95 -10.91
C ALA A 87 3.70 20.66 -9.60
N ARG A 88 4.76 20.24 -8.89
CA ARG A 88 5.16 20.88 -7.61
C ARG A 88 5.65 22.33 -7.78
N MET A 89 6.09 22.73 -8.97
CA MET A 89 6.48 24.12 -9.24
C MET A 89 5.27 25.08 -9.29
N GLU A 90 4.10 24.57 -9.67
CA GLU A 90 2.89 25.37 -9.82
C GLU A 90 2.14 25.56 -8.49
N GLU A 91 2.40 24.69 -7.51
CA GLU A 91 1.64 24.65 -6.25
C GLU A 91 2.24 25.51 -5.11
N SER A 92 3.55 25.83 -5.12
CA SER A 92 4.16 26.71 -4.09
C SER A 92 5.58 27.19 -4.48
N GLU A 93 5.80 28.51 -4.56
CA GLU A 93 7.13 29.10 -4.88
C GLU A 93 8.18 28.82 -3.80
N ALA A 94 7.79 28.71 -2.53
CA ALA A 94 8.70 28.50 -1.40
C ALA A 94 9.18 27.04 -1.30
N ALA A 95 8.29 26.08 -1.57
CA ALA A 95 8.60 24.65 -1.50
C ALA A 95 9.25 24.11 -2.79
N ALA A 96 9.10 24.79 -3.94
CA ALA A 96 9.69 24.39 -5.21
C ALA A 96 11.21 24.13 -5.12
N SER A 97 11.94 24.94 -4.34
CA SER A 97 13.40 24.85 -4.24
C SER A 97 13.92 23.57 -3.56
N CYS A 98 13.18 22.97 -2.62
CA CYS A 98 13.64 21.74 -1.96
C CYS A 98 13.35 20.50 -2.80
N TYR A 99 12.21 20.44 -3.49
CA TYR A 99 11.87 19.30 -4.35
C TYR A 99 12.74 19.22 -5.60
N ASP A 100 13.11 20.36 -6.20
CA ASP A 100 14.07 20.40 -7.30
C ASP A 100 15.44 19.83 -6.90
N ARG A 101 15.91 20.21 -5.70
CA ARG A 101 17.18 19.72 -5.17
C ARG A 101 17.15 18.21 -4.94
N VAL A 102 16.04 17.67 -4.44
CA VAL A 102 15.88 16.22 -4.27
C VAL A 102 15.90 15.51 -5.63
N TYR A 103 15.23 16.06 -6.63
CA TYR A 103 15.15 15.44 -7.95
C TYR A 103 16.53 15.21 -8.61
N GLU A 104 17.46 16.12 -8.38
CA GLU A 104 18.82 16.06 -8.92
C GLU A 104 19.83 15.44 -7.93
N SER A 105 19.39 15.12 -6.71
CA SER A 105 20.25 14.58 -5.66
C SER A 105 20.46 13.07 -5.81
N PRO A 106 21.66 12.55 -5.50
CA PRO A 106 21.85 11.12 -5.28
C PRO A 106 21.04 10.54 -4.11
N ARG A 107 20.58 11.39 -3.18
CA ARG A 107 19.76 10.97 -2.03
C ARG A 107 18.27 11.22 -2.33
N PRO A 108 17.44 10.17 -2.43
CA PRO A 108 16.02 10.34 -2.71
C PRO A 108 15.25 10.85 -1.47
N GLU A 109 14.06 11.40 -1.72
CA GLU A 109 13.06 11.63 -0.68
C GLU A 109 12.44 10.29 -0.26
N LEU A 110 12.46 10.03 1.05
CA LEU A 110 11.78 8.90 1.68
C LEU A 110 11.09 9.38 2.95
N PHE A 111 9.84 8.98 3.14
CA PHE A 111 9.09 9.28 4.36
C PHE A 111 8.19 8.12 4.78
N MET A 112 7.96 8.01 6.08
CA MET A 112 7.03 7.03 6.65
C MET A 112 5.60 7.48 6.34
N LYS A 113 4.83 6.65 5.65
CA LYS A 113 3.46 6.95 5.23
C LYS A 113 2.43 6.41 6.20
N ALA A 114 2.52 5.12 6.55
CA ALA A 114 1.47 4.49 7.34
C ALA A 114 1.95 3.26 8.12
N THR A 115 1.38 3.12 9.32
CA THR A 115 1.27 1.85 10.04
C THR A 115 0.02 1.10 9.55
N PRO A 116 -0.07 -0.24 9.71
CA PRO A 116 -1.18 -1.05 9.19
C PRO A 116 -2.58 -0.51 9.53
N ARG A 117 -2.81 -0.04 10.75
CA ARG A 117 -4.10 0.53 11.20
C ARG A 117 -4.57 1.78 10.43
N ARG A 118 -3.67 2.43 9.68
CA ARG A 118 -3.96 3.62 8.86
C ARG A 118 -4.13 3.31 7.38
N VAL A 119 -4.02 2.03 7.00
CA VAL A 119 -4.18 1.56 5.63
C VAL A 119 -5.60 1.02 5.45
N VAL A 120 -6.26 1.41 4.37
CA VAL A 120 -7.55 0.85 3.95
C VAL A 120 -7.37 -0.07 2.75
N GLY A 121 -8.25 -1.07 2.66
CA GLY A 121 -8.31 -1.99 1.54
C GLY A 121 -9.18 -1.47 0.39
N PRO A 122 -9.32 -2.26 -0.68
CA PRO A 122 -10.16 -1.94 -1.84
C PRO A 122 -11.61 -1.65 -1.43
N GLY A 123 -12.22 -0.62 -2.02
CA GLY A 123 -13.57 -0.16 -1.66
C GLY A 123 -13.68 0.54 -0.29
N GLY A 124 -12.60 0.62 0.48
CA GLY A 124 -12.54 1.36 1.74
C GLY A 124 -12.50 2.87 1.54
N ALA A 125 -13.05 3.61 2.50
CA ALA A 125 -12.97 5.07 2.50
C ALA A 125 -11.62 5.55 3.04
N VAL A 126 -10.84 6.23 2.19
CA VAL A 126 -9.75 7.07 2.66
C VAL A 126 -10.31 8.33 3.31
N ARG A 127 -9.56 8.91 4.25
CA ARG A 127 -10.00 10.13 4.95
C ARG A 127 -9.34 11.38 4.41
N ILE A 128 -9.98 12.50 4.71
CA ILE A 128 -9.46 13.85 4.55
C ILE A 128 -9.37 14.45 5.95
N ARG A 129 -8.31 15.19 6.23
CA ARG A 129 -8.16 15.90 7.50
C ARG A 129 -9.17 17.03 7.61
N VAL A 130 -9.69 17.27 8.82
CA VAL A 130 -10.67 18.34 9.08
C VAL A 130 -10.11 19.74 8.84
N ASP A 131 -8.79 19.91 8.96
CA ASP A 131 -8.07 21.17 8.81
C ASP A 131 -7.45 21.37 7.42
N SER A 132 -7.60 20.40 6.51
CA SER A 132 -7.12 20.51 5.13
C SER A 132 -8.25 20.86 4.18
N LYS A 133 -7.99 21.85 3.32
CA LYS A 133 -8.92 22.36 2.29
C LYS A 133 -8.59 21.82 0.90
N TRP A 134 -7.39 21.29 0.69
CA TRP A 134 -6.97 20.74 -0.60
C TRP A 134 -6.27 19.40 -0.44
N ASN A 135 -6.90 18.36 -0.97
CA ASN A 135 -6.45 16.97 -0.81
C ASN A 135 -6.41 16.28 -2.16
N VAL A 136 -5.36 15.50 -2.39
CA VAL A 136 -5.12 14.82 -3.66
C VAL A 136 -4.82 13.34 -3.38
N PRO A 137 -5.48 12.41 -4.10
CA PRO A 137 -5.01 11.03 -4.18
C PRO A 137 -3.76 10.95 -5.05
N GLU A 138 -2.72 10.29 -4.57
CA GLU A 138 -1.48 10.05 -5.32
C GLU A 138 -1.45 8.56 -5.69
N PRO A 139 -1.86 8.19 -6.93
CA PRO A 139 -1.86 6.80 -7.37
C PRO A 139 -0.44 6.33 -7.68
N GLU A 140 -0.01 5.27 -7.01
CA GLU A 140 1.37 4.80 -7.05
C GLU A 140 1.50 3.28 -7.22
N LEU A 141 2.61 2.85 -7.82
CA LEU A 141 3.04 1.46 -7.77
C LEU A 141 3.68 1.20 -6.41
N ALA A 142 3.07 0.36 -5.59
CA ALA A 142 3.64 -0.06 -4.31
C ALA A 142 4.56 -1.28 -4.52
N LEU A 143 5.79 -1.17 -3.99
CA LEU A 143 6.76 -2.26 -3.98
C LEU A 143 6.67 -3.01 -2.64
N ILE A 144 6.58 -4.33 -2.67
CA ILE A 144 6.55 -5.16 -1.47
C ILE A 144 7.96 -5.73 -1.28
N VAL A 145 8.61 -5.31 -0.20
CA VAL A 145 9.99 -5.65 0.10
C VAL A 145 10.05 -6.46 1.39
N ASN A 146 10.76 -7.58 1.37
CA ASN A 146 10.92 -8.44 2.55
C ASN A 146 12.08 -8.00 3.45
N SER A 147 12.31 -8.70 4.56
CA SER A 147 13.35 -8.34 5.53
C SER A 147 14.78 -8.46 5.01
N ARG A 148 14.99 -9.11 3.86
CA ARG A 148 16.27 -9.24 3.17
C ARG A 148 16.47 -8.18 2.08
N LEU A 149 15.57 -7.20 2.01
CA LEU A 149 15.55 -6.15 0.99
C LEU A 149 15.31 -6.67 -0.43
N GLU A 150 14.66 -7.83 -0.55
CA GLU A 150 14.28 -8.41 -1.83
C GLU A 150 12.89 -7.95 -2.23
N LEU A 151 12.71 -7.64 -3.51
CA LEU A 151 11.40 -7.31 -4.08
C LEU A 151 10.59 -8.60 -4.26
N VAL A 152 9.54 -8.77 -3.47
CA VAL A 152 8.74 -10.01 -3.40
C VAL A 152 7.34 -9.86 -3.98
N GLY A 153 6.94 -8.65 -4.35
CA GLY A 153 5.67 -8.40 -4.99
C GLY A 153 5.42 -6.93 -5.30
N TYR A 154 4.24 -6.68 -5.88
CA TYR A 154 3.75 -5.36 -6.23
C TYR A 154 2.29 -5.24 -5.80
N SER A 155 1.84 -4.02 -5.55
CA SER A 155 0.45 -3.67 -5.28
C SER A 155 0.15 -2.27 -5.83
N ILE A 156 -1.13 -1.88 -5.85
CA ILE A 156 -1.54 -0.52 -6.16
C ILE A 156 -1.65 0.24 -4.84
N GLY A 157 -1.10 1.46 -4.80
CA GLY A 157 -1.14 2.34 -3.64
C GLY A 157 -1.85 3.66 -3.93
N ASN A 158 -2.48 4.20 -2.90
CA ASN A 158 -2.91 5.60 -2.86
C ASN A 158 -2.28 6.29 -1.65
N ASP A 159 -1.38 7.23 -1.89
CA ASP A 159 -0.83 8.16 -0.89
C ASP A 159 -1.71 9.42 -0.80
N MET A 160 -2.76 9.38 0.03
CA MET A 160 -3.62 10.56 0.22
C MET A 160 -2.86 11.69 0.91
N SER A 161 -2.91 12.87 0.29
CA SER A 161 -2.05 13.99 0.64
C SER A 161 -2.84 15.28 0.84
N SER A 162 -2.68 15.91 2.01
CA SER A 162 -3.20 17.25 2.29
C SER A 162 -2.24 18.31 1.76
N ARG A 163 -2.43 18.71 0.49
CA ARG A 163 -1.46 19.51 -0.28
C ARG A 163 -1.33 20.94 0.21
N ASP A 164 -2.39 21.51 0.76
CA ASP A 164 -2.33 22.83 1.39
C ASP A 164 -1.41 22.83 2.62
N ILE A 165 -1.46 21.78 3.45
CA ILE A 165 -0.58 21.63 4.61
C ILE A 165 0.88 21.40 4.16
N GLU A 166 1.09 20.51 3.18
CA GLU A 166 2.44 20.24 2.62
C GLU A 166 3.05 21.48 1.97
N GLY A 167 2.26 22.21 1.17
CA GLY A 167 2.69 23.37 0.41
C GLY A 167 2.96 24.61 1.25
N ASP A 168 2.35 24.72 2.44
CA ASP A 168 2.57 25.82 3.39
C ASP A 168 3.95 25.74 4.05
N ASN A 169 4.34 24.55 4.53
CA ASN A 169 5.67 24.33 5.09
C ASN A 169 6.12 22.87 4.91
N PRO A 170 7.30 22.61 4.32
CA PRO A 170 7.79 21.23 4.14
C PRO A 170 7.97 20.48 5.47
N LEU A 171 8.13 21.17 6.60
CA LEU A 171 8.18 20.54 7.92
C LEU A 171 6.81 19.98 8.39
N TYR A 172 5.72 20.32 7.70
CA TYR A 172 4.38 19.79 7.97
C TYR A 172 4.06 18.52 7.17
N LEU A 173 4.99 18.03 6.34
CA LEU A 173 4.82 16.80 5.56
C LEU A 173 4.32 15.61 6.41
N PRO A 174 4.83 15.34 7.64
CA PRO A 174 4.29 14.26 8.46
C PRO A 174 2.80 14.44 8.80
N GLN A 175 2.34 15.67 9.01
CA GLN A 175 0.93 15.97 9.30
C GLN A 175 0.06 15.82 8.05
N ALA A 176 0.59 16.23 6.89
CA ALA A 176 -0.05 16.16 5.59
C ALA A 176 -0.17 14.73 5.04
N LYS A 177 0.73 13.82 5.45
CA LYS A 177 0.82 12.44 4.95
C LYS A 177 0.35 11.39 5.95
N VAL A 178 0.43 11.63 7.27
CA VAL A 178 0.18 10.60 8.29
C VAL A 178 -1.01 10.97 9.18
N TYR A 179 -2.16 10.34 8.92
CA TYR A 179 -3.38 10.45 9.72
C TYR A 179 -4.22 9.17 9.57
N ASP A 180 -5.37 9.10 10.24
CA ASP A 180 -6.21 7.90 10.16
C ASP A 180 -6.69 7.67 8.73
N GLN A 181 -6.55 6.44 8.20
CA GLN A 181 -7.00 6.05 6.86
C GLN A 181 -6.43 6.94 5.74
N CYS A 182 -5.16 7.35 5.88
CA CYS A 182 -4.44 8.19 4.92
C CYS A 182 -3.80 7.43 3.76
N CYS A 183 -3.87 6.10 3.76
CA CYS A 183 -3.23 5.24 2.77
C CYS A 183 -4.20 4.14 2.33
N ALA A 184 -4.20 3.79 1.06
CA ALA A 184 -4.86 2.57 0.57
C ALA A 184 -3.86 1.65 -0.12
N LEU A 185 -4.00 0.34 0.09
CA LEU A 185 -3.21 -0.70 -0.56
C LEU A 185 -4.12 -1.86 -0.96
N GLY A 186 -3.85 -2.49 -2.10
CA GLY A 186 -4.58 -3.67 -2.55
C GLY A 186 -4.58 -3.84 -4.07
N PRO A 187 -5.44 -4.73 -4.59
CA PRO A 187 -5.98 -4.58 -5.93
C PRO A 187 -6.84 -3.31 -6.04
#